data_AF-A0A951MNB8-F1
#
_entry.id   AF-A0A951MNB8-F1
#
_cell.length_a   1.000
_cell.length_b   1.000
_cell.length_c   1.000
_cell.angle_alpha   90.00
_cell.angle_beta   90.00
_cell.angle_gamma   90.00
#
_symmetry.space_group_name_H-M   'P 1'
#
loop_
_entity.id
_entity.type
_entity.pdbx_description
1 polymer ?
#
loop_
_entity_poly.entity_id
_entity_poly.type
_entity_poly.pdbx_seq_one_letter_code
_entity_poly.pdbx_strand_id
1 'polypeptide(L)'
;MNSEKKYGIAVSQHMHVVFEGDLYFSSNQYGTKFGKINLNTYEIEFVQNVEVESGVQIDKPLCYSNHLYLLDTAKTLHIFEKV
;
A
#
# COMPACT_ATOMS: atom_id res chain seq x y z
N MET A 1 15.21 4.41 11.75
CA MET A 1 14.10 5.27 12.21
C MET A 1 12.80 4.55 11.85
N ASN A 2 11.93 4.20 12.80
CA ASN A 2 10.71 3.41 12.53
C ASN A 2 9.83 4.15 11.51
N SER A 3 9.51 3.50 10.39
CA SER A 3 8.60 4.00 9.34
C SER A 3 7.24 4.43 9.91
N GLU A 4 6.79 3.76 10.97
CA GLU A 4 5.61 4.11 11.78
C GLU A 4 5.61 5.57 12.25
N LYS A 5 6.75 6.06 12.76
CA LYS A 5 6.83 7.42 13.33
C LYS A 5 6.95 8.51 12.28
N LYS A 6 7.52 8.22 11.10
CA LYS A 6 7.73 9.21 10.05
C LYS A 6 6.54 9.32 9.09
N TYR A 7 5.95 8.19 8.69
CA TYR A 7 4.93 8.14 7.64
C TYR A 7 3.55 7.72 8.18
N GLY A 8 3.46 7.29 9.44
CA GLY A 8 2.22 6.74 10.00
C GLY A 8 1.77 5.51 9.21
N ILE A 9 2.67 4.56 9.00
CA ILE A 9 2.41 3.30 8.30
C ILE A 9 2.87 2.12 9.15
N ALA A 10 2.14 1.01 9.08
CA ALA A 10 2.59 -0.27 9.60
C ALA A 10 2.62 -1.27 8.44
N VAL A 11 3.83 -1.63 8.01
CA VAL A 11 4.03 -2.58 6.91
C VAL A 11 4.16 -3.97 7.50
N SER A 12 3.22 -4.85 7.19
CA SER A 12 3.23 -6.24 7.67
C SER A 12 3.37 -7.23 6.52
N GLN A 13 3.81 -8.45 6.83
CA GLN A 13 3.94 -9.53 5.84
C GLN A 13 2.62 -9.93 5.18
N HIS A 14 1.50 -9.69 5.86
CA HIS A 14 0.17 -10.02 5.35
C HIS A 14 -0.42 -8.91 4.47
N MET A 15 0.16 -7.71 4.51
CA MET A 15 -0.35 -6.51 3.85
C MET A 15 0.64 -5.93 2.82
N HIS A 16 1.49 -6.78 2.24
CA HIS A 16 2.35 -6.39 1.13
C HIS A 16 2.46 -7.46 0.05
N VAL A 17 2.94 -7.04 -1.12
CA VAL A 17 3.31 -7.91 -2.24
C VAL A 17 4.64 -7.43 -2.82
N VAL A 18 5.51 -8.37 -3.20
CA VAL A 18 6.73 -8.08 -3.95
C VAL A 18 6.45 -8.30 -5.43
N PHE A 19 6.76 -7.31 -6.25
CA PHE A 19 6.54 -7.36 -7.70
C PHE A 19 7.59 -6.50 -8.41
N GLU A 20 8.27 -7.08 -9.40
CA GLU A 20 9.27 -6.38 -10.25
C GLU A 20 10.37 -5.62 -9.49
N GLY A 21 10.80 -6.15 -8.34
CA GLY A 21 11.86 -5.52 -7.52
C GLY A 21 11.37 -4.42 -6.59
N ASP A 22 10.06 -4.20 -6.52
CA ASP A 22 9.42 -3.29 -5.57
C ASP A 22 8.57 -4.08 -4.56
N LEU A 23 8.40 -3.51 -3.36
CA LEU A 23 7.42 -3.97 -2.37
C LEU A 23 6.30 -2.93 -2.30
N TYR A 24 5.11 -3.35 -2.70
CA TYR A 24 3.89 -2.57 -2.56
C TYR A 24 3.18 -3.00 -1.28
N PHE A 25 2.73 -2.02 -0.49
CA PHE A 25 2.07 -2.29 0.78
C PHE A 25 0.81 -1.47 0.97
N SER A 26 -0.06 -1.98 1.83
CA SER A 26 -1.23 -1.31 2.39
C SER A 26 -1.09 -1.20 3.90
N SER A 27 -1.60 -0.14 4.51
CA SER A 27 -1.61 0.09 5.95
C SER A 27 -2.94 0.73 6.37
N ASN A 28 -3.59 0.16 7.38
CA ASN A 28 -4.87 0.65 7.91
C ASN A 28 -4.76 1.29 9.31
N GLN A 29 -3.59 1.22 9.96
CA GLN A 29 -3.43 1.55 11.39
C GLN A 29 -3.53 3.05 11.70
N TYR A 30 -3.25 3.93 10.73
CA TYR A 30 -3.25 5.39 10.90
C TYR A 30 -3.92 6.08 9.70
N GLY A 31 -5.12 5.60 9.39
CA GLY A 31 -5.79 5.84 8.12
C GLY A 31 -5.37 4.83 7.06
N THR A 32 -6.23 4.68 6.06
CA THR A 32 -6.05 3.77 4.93
C THR A 32 -5.04 4.37 3.97
N LYS A 33 -3.89 3.71 3.83
CA LYS A 33 -2.76 4.18 3.02
C LYS A 33 -2.18 3.03 2.21
N PHE A 34 -1.58 3.38 1.08
CA PHE A 34 -0.74 2.46 0.33
C PHE A 34 0.57 3.14 -0.07
N GLY A 35 1.56 2.33 -0.43
CA GLY A 35 2.86 2.84 -0.80
C GLY A 35 3.73 1.82 -1.47
N LYS A 36 4.94 2.27 -1.79
CA LYS A 36 5.96 1.46 -2.46
C LYS A 36 7.32 1.64 -1.80
N ILE A 37 8.03 0.54 -1.64
CA ILE A 37 9.42 0.48 -1.20
C ILE A 37 10.23 -0.10 -2.35
N ASN A 38 11.27 0.60 -2.77
CA ASN A 38 12.23 0.08 -3.73
C ASN A 38 13.15 -0.92 -3.03
N LEU A 39 13.19 -2.17 -3.49
CA LEU A 39 13.99 -3.19 -2.80
C LEU A 39 15.49 -3.13 -3.16
N ASN A 40 15.87 -2.36 -4.17
CA ASN A 40 17.29 -2.14 -4.50
C ASN A 40 17.91 -1.06 -3.61
N THR A 41 17.17 0.02 -3.31
CA THR A 41 17.65 1.13 -2.48
C THR A 41 17.20 1.03 -1.02
N TYR A 42 16.21 0.18 -0.73
CA TYR A 42 15.52 0.09 0.56
C TYR A 42 14.80 1.38 0.99
N GLU A 43 14.49 2.25 0.03
CA GLU A 43 13.81 3.52 0.29
C GLU A 43 12.32 3.43 0.00
N ILE A 44 11.52 4.12 0.82
CA ILE A 44 10.09 4.36 0.54
C ILE A 44 10.01 5.41 -0.57
N GLU A 45 9.52 5.02 -1.75
CA GLU A 45 9.37 5.94 -2.88
C GLU A 45 8.14 6.83 -2.72
N PHE A 46 7.03 6.27 -2.22
CA PHE A 46 5.84 7.05 -1.91
C PHE A 46 4.94 6.38 -0.86
N VAL A 47 4.10 7.22 -0.24
CA VAL A 47 2.96 6.84 0.60
C VAL A 47 1.80 7.76 0.22
N GLN A 48 0.64 7.17 -0.06
CA GLN A 48 -0.59 7.89 -0.41
C GLN A 48 -1.73 7.46 0.50
N ASN A 49 -2.61 8.40 0.83
CA ASN A 49 -3.89 8.08 1.48
C ASN A 49 -4.85 7.53 0.43
N VAL A 50 -5.66 6.56 0.83
CA VAL A 50 -6.83 6.11 0.05
C VAL A 50 -8.06 6.70 0.72
N GLU A 51 -8.81 7.51 -0.02
CA GLU A 51 -10.07 8.05 0.47
C GLU A 51 -11.11 6.94 0.53
N VAL A 52 -11.41 6.49 1.74
CA VAL A 52 -12.44 5.49 2.02
C VAL A 52 -13.32 5.96 3.16
N GLU A 53 -14.54 5.44 3.22
CA GLU A 53 -15.47 5.73 4.31
C GLU A 53 -14.91 5.27 5.67
N SER A 54 -15.43 5.87 6.75
CA SER A 54 -15.01 5.52 8.11
C SER A 54 -15.25 4.03 8.41
N GLY A 55 -14.20 3.34 8.87
CA GLY A 55 -14.24 1.90 9.18
C GLY A 55 -13.95 1.00 7.97
N VAL A 56 -13.85 1.54 6.76
CA VAL A 56 -13.41 0.79 5.57
C VAL A 56 -11.90 0.64 5.59
N GLN A 57 -11.44 -0.58 5.32
CA GLN A 57 -10.03 -0.95 5.25
C GLN A 57 -9.71 -1.47 3.85
N ILE A 58 -8.45 -1.33 3.42
CA ILE A 58 -7.98 -1.98 2.20
C ILE A 58 -7.28 -3.30 2.52
N ASP A 59 -7.45 -4.27 1.63
CA ASP A 59 -6.77 -5.55 1.65
C ASP A 59 -5.33 -5.44 1.12
N LYS A 60 -4.61 -6.56 1.21
CA LYS A 60 -3.28 -6.73 0.63
C LYS A 60 -3.29 -6.31 -0.86
N PRO A 61 -2.29 -5.56 -1.34
CA PRO A 61 -2.23 -5.18 -2.74
C PRO A 61 -2.05 -6.38 -3.66
N LEU A 62 -2.64 -6.27 -4.86
CA LEU A 62 -2.39 -7.17 -5.97
C LEU A 62 -1.74 -6.39 -7.11
N CYS A 63 -0.64 -6.92 -7.65
CA CYS A 63 0.04 -6.33 -8.80
C CYS A 63 -0.16 -7.24 -10.01
N TYR A 64 -0.60 -6.67 -11.12
CA TYR A 64 -0.64 -7.38 -12.40
C TYR A 64 -0.33 -6.41 -13.54
N SER A 65 0.67 -6.75 -14.35
CA SER A 65 1.18 -5.87 -15.39
C SER A 65 1.54 -4.48 -14.81
N ASN A 66 1.10 -3.40 -15.44
CA ASN A 66 1.34 -2.03 -15.01
C ASN A 66 0.33 -1.52 -13.99
N HIS A 67 -0.46 -2.40 -13.36
CA HIS A 67 -1.52 -1.99 -12.44
C HIS A 67 -1.32 -2.54 -11.03
N LEU A 68 -1.65 -1.69 -10.06
CA LEU A 68 -1.82 -2.01 -8.65
C LEU A 68 -3.32 -1.97 -8.33
N TYR A 69 -3.80 -3.04 -7.71
CA TYR A 69 -5.19 -3.20 -7.31
C TYR A 69 -5.30 -3.27 -5.79
N LEU A 70 -6.17 -2.44 -5.22
CA LEU A 70 -6.52 -2.45 -3.81
C LEU A 70 -8.02 -2.67 -3.68
N LEU A 71 -8.44 -3.83 -3.18
CA LEU A 71 -9.83 -4.08 -2.83
C LEU A 71 -10.06 -3.59 -1.40
N ASP A 72 -11.16 -2.87 -1.18
CA ASP A 72 -11.56 -2.50 0.18
C ASP A 72 -12.67 -3.40 0.74
N THR A 73 -12.88 -3.31 2.04
CA THR A 73 -13.91 -4.07 2.76
C THR A 73 -15.33 -3.70 2.36
N ALA A 74 -15.53 -2.55 1.70
CA ALA A 74 -16.80 -2.12 1.12
C ALA A 74 -17.02 -2.63 -0.32
N LYS A 75 -16.12 -3.51 -0.82
CA LYS A 75 -16.16 -4.10 -2.16
C LYS A 75 -15.86 -3.11 -3.30
N THR A 76 -15.21 -1.99 -3.01
CA THR A 76 -14.70 -1.08 -4.06
C THR A 76 -13.29 -1.49 -4.45
N LEU A 77 -13.03 -1.56 -5.75
CA LEU A 77 -11.72 -1.86 -6.31
C LEU A 77 -11.05 -0.55 -6.76
N HIS A 78 -9.99 -0.16 -6.07
CA HIS A 78 -9.15 0.97 -6.42
C HIS A 78 -8.02 0.50 -7.33
N ILE A 79 -7.85 1.15 -8.48
CA ILE A 79 -6.88 0.77 -9.51
C ILE A 79 -5.92 1.93 -9.73
N PHE A 80 -4.63 1.65 -9.62
CA PHE A 80 -3.56 2.62 -9.85
C PHE A 80 -2.64 2.11 -10.96
N GLU A 81 -2.30 2.99 -11.90
CA GLU A 81 -1.31 2.71 -12.93
C GLU A 81 0.09 3.05 -12.40
N LYS A 82 1.06 2.18 -12.69
CA LYS A 82 2.47 2.47 -12.44
C LYS A 82 2.93 3.51 -13.47
N VAL A 83 3.35 4.68 -12.99
CA VAL A 83 3.97 5.74 -13.81
C VAL A 83 5.43 5.39 -14.10
#